data_AF-A0A9D7X3F4-F1
#
_entry.id   AF-A0A9D7X3F4-F1
#
_cell.length_a   1.000
_cell.length_b   1.000
_cell.length_c   1.000
_cell.angle_alpha   90.00
_cell.angle_beta   90.00
_cell.angle_gamma   90.00
#
_symmetry.space_group_name_H-M   'P 1'
#
loop_
_entity.id
_entity.type
_entity.pdbx_description
1 polymer ?
#
loop_
_entity_poly.entity_id
_entity_poly.type
_entity_poly.pdbx_seq_one_letter_code
_entity_poly.pdbx_strand_id
1 'polypeptide(L)'
;MATIRNFQDLRAWQQCRSVRRLISKAVKTWPADERFRLVDQIIRSSRSSTSNIAEGYGRFHERDNVRFCRMARGSLYETQDHLITALDEGWMRDEEVKALMVQIEEAIITLNGYMRYLLRHVNNVSGQVSEPKENYGVLSGDEDTGPNADHPLLADL
;
A
#
# COMPACT_ATOMS: atom_id res chain seq x y z
N MET A 1 5.79 -10.13 -21.35
CA MET A 1 5.57 -9.07 -20.34
C MET A 1 6.77 -9.05 -19.39
N ALA A 2 7.18 -7.89 -18.89
CA ALA A 2 8.26 -7.81 -17.91
C ALA A 2 7.88 -8.55 -16.62
N THR A 3 8.80 -9.34 -16.07
CA THR A 3 8.62 -10.04 -14.80
C THR A 3 8.70 -9.05 -13.65
N ILE A 4 7.67 -8.98 -12.81
CA ILE A 4 7.66 -8.18 -11.59
C ILE A 4 8.45 -8.96 -10.52
N ARG A 5 9.62 -8.45 -10.13
CA ARG A 5 10.47 -9.02 -9.08
C ARG A 5 10.40 -8.21 -7.79
N ASN A 6 10.07 -6.92 -7.90
CA ASN A 6 9.91 -6.04 -6.76
C ASN A 6 8.87 -4.94 -7.03
N PHE A 7 8.43 -4.22 -5.99
CA PHE A 7 7.45 -3.14 -6.12
C PHE A 7 7.88 -2.04 -7.11
N GLN A 8 9.20 -1.88 -7.31
CA GLN A 8 9.78 -0.88 -8.21
C GLN A 8 9.50 -1.18 -9.70
N ASP A 9 9.17 -2.43 -10.02
CA ASP A 9 8.80 -2.86 -11.37
C ASP A 9 7.33 -2.50 -11.69
N LEU A 10 6.53 -2.18 -10.67
CA LEU A 10 5.14 -1.80 -10.85
C LEU A 10 5.06 -0.44 -11.55
N ARG A 11 4.46 -0.40 -12.75
CA ARG A 11 4.20 0.85 -13.48
C ARG A 11 3.42 1.85 -12.63
N ALA A 12 2.48 1.39 -11.80
CA ALA A 12 1.73 2.23 -10.86
C ALA A 12 2.66 2.95 -9.87
N TRP A 13 3.66 2.25 -9.31
CA TRP A 13 4.64 2.84 -8.42
C TRP A 13 5.56 3.83 -9.15
N GLN A 14 6.01 3.49 -10.37
CA GLN A 14 6.88 4.34 -11.18
C GLN A 14 6.21 5.68 -11.51
N GLN A 15 4.92 5.66 -11.86
CA GLN A 15 4.13 6.86 -12.11
C GLN A 15 3.99 7.72 -10.83
N CYS A 16 3.62 7.11 -9.69
CA CYS A 16 3.57 7.82 -8.41
C CYS A 16 4.95 8.40 -8.00
N ARG A 17 6.03 7.68 -8.32
CA ARG A 17 7.41 8.17 -8.09
C ARG A 17 7.75 9.36 -8.98
N SER A 18 7.25 9.41 -10.21
CA SER A 18 7.38 10.59 -11.07
C SER A 18 6.71 11.80 -10.44
N VAL A 19 5.43 11.64 -10.05
CA VAL A 19 4.63 12.68 -9.37
C VAL A 19 5.37 13.25 -8.16
N ARG A 20 5.77 12.42 -7.18
CA ARG A 20 6.43 12.94 -5.96
C ARG A 20 7.76 13.68 -6.25
N ARG A 21 8.46 13.34 -7.34
CA ARG A 21 9.68 14.05 -7.76
C ARG A 21 9.35 15.41 -8.36
N LEU A 22 8.25 15.52 -9.12
CA LEU A 22 7.78 16.78 -9.66
C LEU A 22 7.28 17.69 -8.55
N ILE A 23 6.48 17.18 -7.61
CA ILE A 23 6.04 17.93 -6.41
C ILE A 23 7.24 18.45 -5.62
N SER A 24 8.23 17.60 -5.33
CA SER A 24 9.45 18.02 -4.61
C SER A 24 10.27 19.09 -5.32
N LYS A 25 10.09 19.27 -6.64
CA LYS A 25 10.70 20.37 -7.39
C LYS A 25 9.82 21.62 -7.34
N ALA A 26 8.51 21.47 -7.54
CA ALA A 26 7.54 22.58 -7.58
C ALA A 26 7.56 23.39 -6.28
N VAL A 27 7.51 22.71 -5.14
CA VAL A 27 7.46 23.38 -3.81
C VAL A 27 8.70 24.22 -3.48
N LYS A 28 9.80 24.12 -4.25
CA LYS A 28 11.01 24.91 -4.02
C LYS A 28 10.85 26.39 -4.39
N THR A 29 9.83 26.73 -5.18
CA THR A 29 9.54 28.11 -5.58
C THR A 29 8.48 28.76 -4.68
N TRP A 30 7.93 28.03 -3.71
CA TRP A 30 6.89 28.52 -2.82
C TRP A 30 7.49 29.35 -1.66
N PRO A 31 6.68 30.18 -0.97
CA PRO A 31 7.13 30.97 0.16
C PRO A 31 7.77 30.12 1.28
N ALA A 32 8.83 30.65 1.90
CA ALA A 32 9.62 29.90 2.88
C ALA A 32 8.88 29.64 4.21
N ASP A 33 7.95 30.52 4.56
CA ASP A 33 7.05 30.43 5.72
C ASP A 33 6.04 29.28 5.60
N GLU A 34 5.77 28.80 4.39
CA GLU A 34 4.89 27.65 4.14
C GLU A 34 5.59 26.29 4.29
N ARG A 35 6.90 26.30 4.60
CA ARG A 35 7.72 25.09 4.75
C ARG A 35 7.11 24.05 5.67
N PHE A 36 6.52 24.47 6.79
CA PHE A 36 5.92 23.58 7.80
C PHE A 36 4.39 23.50 7.70
N ARG A 37 3.82 24.07 6.63
CA ARG A 37 2.39 24.12 6.34
C ARG A 37 2.11 23.34 5.05
N LEU A 38 1.71 24.01 3.97
CA LEU A 38 1.31 23.33 2.74
C LEU A 38 2.47 22.55 2.09
N VAL A 39 3.70 23.07 2.15
CA VAL A 39 4.89 22.40 1.59
C VAL A 39 5.11 21.03 2.24
N ASP A 40 5.01 20.94 3.56
CA ASP A 40 5.18 19.67 4.27
C ASP A 40 4.04 18.70 3.97
N GLN A 41 2.79 19.20 3.96
CA GLN A 41 1.61 18.39 3.66
C GLN A 41 1.65 17.77 2.26
N ILE A 42 1.93 18.57 1.22
CA ILE A 42 1.98 18.07 -0.17
C ILE A 42 3.17 17.13 -0.41
N ILE A 43 4.30 17.35 0.26
CA ILE A 43 5.44 16.42 0.21
C ILE A 43 5.03 15.07 0.86
N ARG A 44 4.34 15.10 1.99
CA ARG A 44 3.90 13.89 2.68
C ARG A 44 2.85 13.12 1.89
N SER A 45 1.80 13.78 1.41
CA SER A 45 0.76 13.13 0.60
C SER A 45 1.33 12.53 -0.69
N SER A 46 2.17 13.28 -1.42
CA SER A 46 2.80 12.74 -2.65
C SER A 46 3.72 11.55 -2.37
N ARG A 47 4.50 11.54 -1.28
CA ARG A 47 5.34 10.39 -0.88
C ARG A 47 4.50 9.18 -0.42
N SER A 48 3.42 9.44 0.31
CA SER A 48 2.48 8.42 0.80
C SER A 48 1.94 7.55 -0.34
N SER A 49 1.70 8.12 -1.53
CA SER A 49 1.27 7.34 -2.71
C SER A 49 2.23 6.17 -3.02
N THR A 50 3.54 6.42 -3.03
CA THR A 50 4.56 5.39 -3.28
C THR A 50 4.78 4.46 -2.10
N SER A 51 4.71 4.98 -0.86
CA SER A 51 4.91 4.18 0.35
C SER A 51 3.80 3.15 0.52
N ASN A 52 2.55 3.55 0.30
CA ASN A 52 1.41 2.63 0.34
C ASN A 52 1.52 1.53 -0.72
N ILE A 53 1.91 1.83 -1.97
CA ILE A 53 2.10 0.79 -2.99
C ILE A 53 3.19 -0.21 -2.58
N ALA A 54 4.32 0.28 -2.05
CA ALA A 54 5.41 -0.58 -1.61
C ALA A 54 4.99 -1.46 -0.41
N GLU A 55 4.27 -0.89 0.56
CA GLU A 55 3.77 -1.64 1.71
C GLU A 55 2.75 -2.69 1.27
N GLY A 56 1.79 -2.33 0.43
CA GLY A 56 0.80 -3.26 -0.11
C GLY A 56 1.43 -4.43 -0.87
N TYR A 57 2.45 -4.16 -1.68
CA TYR A 57 3.21 -5.19 -2.38
C TYR A 57 3.91 -6.16 -1.40
N GLY A 58 4.49 -5.64 -0.32
CA GLY A 58 5.21 -6.45 0.68
C GLY A 58 4.34 -7.32 1.59
N ARG A 59 3.00 -7.18 1.56
CA ARG A 59 2.07 -7.98 2.38
C ARG A 59 1.73 -9.35 1.77
N PHE A 60 2.21 -9.67 0.56
CA PHE A 60 2.04 -10.96 -0.14
C PHE A 60 0.59 -11.47 -0.29
N HIS A 61 -0.42 -10.64 -0.01
CA HIS A 61 -1.84 -10.98 -0.15
C HIS A 61 -2.57 -9.90 -0.95
N GLU A 62 -3.28 -10.30 -2.01
CA GLU A 62 -3.83 -9.37 -3.00
C GLU A 62 -4.93 -8.47 -2.41
N ARG A 63 -5.77 -8.99 -1.49
CA ARG A 63 -6.79 -8.17 -0.80
C ARG A 63 -6.17 -7.01 -0.01
N ASP A 64 -5.11 -7.26 0.74
CA ASP A 64 -4.40 -6.22 1.49
C ASP A 64 -3.72 -5.25 0.53
N ASN A 65 -3.08 -5.76 -0.51
CA ASN A 65 -2.47 -4.91 -1.53
C ASN A 65 -3.48 -3.94 -2.17
N VAL A 66 -4.70 -4.40 -2.47
CA VAL A 66 -5.78 -3.51 -2.96
C VAL A 66 -6.15 -2.43 -1.93
N ARG A 67 -6.21 -2.76 -0.63
CA ARG A 67 -6.48 -1.77 0.43
C ARG A 67 -5.42 -0.67 0.43
N PHE A 68 -4.14 -1.03 0.39
CA PHE A 68 -3.05 -0.05 0.31
C PHE A 68 -3.07 0.75 -1.00
N CYS A 69 -3.42 0.12 -2.13
CA CYS A 69 -3.60 0.85 -3.38
C CYS A 69 -4.73 1.90 -3.30
N ARG A 70 -5.81 1.63 -2.55
CA ARG A 70 -6.85 2.66 -2.30
C ARG A 70 -6.32 3.83 -1.48
N MET A 71 -5.49 3.55 -0.47
CA MET A 71 -4.82 4.60 0.32
C MET A 71 -3.87 5.43 -0.55
N ALA A 72 -3.08 4.78 -1.41
CA ALA A 72 -2.22 5.47 -2.37
C ALA A 72 -3.02 6.40 -3.30
N ARG A 73 -4.18 5.95 -3.78
CA ARG A 73 -5.09 6.75 -4.60
C ARG A 73 -5.64 7.95 -3.81
N GLY A 74 -6.04 7.74 -2.55
CA GLY A 74 -6.46 8.83 -1.66
C GLY A 74 -5.39 9.90 -1.50
N SER A 75 -4.13 9.50 -1.29
CA SER A 75 -3.00 10.43 -1.19
C SER A 75 -2.72 11.19 -2.50
N LEU A 76 -3.02 10.61 -3.67
CA LEU A 76 -2.93 11.33 -4.95
C LEU A 76 -3.99 12.44 -5.04
N TYR A 77 -5.25 12.17 -4.63
CA TYR A 77 -6.28 13.21 -4.57
C TYR A 77 -5.96 14.32 -3.58
N GLU A 78 -5.41 13.97 -2.40
CA GLU A 78 -4.91 14.96 -1.44
C GLU A 78 -3.76 15.80 -2.04
N THR A 79 -2.89 15.19 -2.84
CA THR A 79 -1.84 15.94 -3.58
C THR A 79 -2.46 16.93 -4.58
N GLN A 80 -3.55 16.54 -5.27
CA GLN A 80 -4.26 17.45 -6.19
C GLN A 80 -4.88 18.62 -5.44
N ASP A 81 -5.55 18.36 -4.32
CA ASP A 81 -6.17 19.39 -3.48
C ASP A 81 -5.13 20.45 -3.04
N HIS A 82 -3.96 20.03 -2.57
CA HIS A 82 -2.89 20.95 -2.21
C HIS A 82 -2.31 21.74 -3.40
N LEU A 83 -2.33 21.20 -4.63
CA LEU A 83 -1.96 21.97 -5.82
C LEU A 83 -3.00 23.04 -6.16
N ILE A 84 -4.27 22.75 -5.93
CA ILE A 84 -5.36 23.73 -6.09
C ILE A 84 -5.19 24.83 -5.04
N THR A 85 -4.92 24.48 -3.77
CA THR A 85 -4.63 25.48 -2.73
C THR A 85 -3.44 26.36 -3.13
N ALA A 86 -2.35 25.79 -3.63
CA ALA A 86 -1.18 26.56 -4.06
C ALA A 86 -1.48 27.48 -5.26
N LEU A 87 -2.44 27.13 -6.12
CA LEU A 87 -2.94 27.98 -7.20
C LEU A 87 -3.74 29.15 -6.65
N ASP A 88 -4.67 28.89 -5.73
CA ASP A 88 -5.54 29.89 -5.12
C ASP A 88 -4.72 30.94 -4.34
N GLU A 89 -3.63 30.51 -3.69
CA GLU A 89 -2.69 31.37 -2.98
C GLU A 89 -1.68 32.09 -3.91
N GLY A 90 -1.73 31.82 -5.23
CA GLY A 90 -0.90 32.47 -6.24
C GLY A 90 0.57 32.03 -6.26
N TRP A 91 0.91 30.86 -5.71
CA TRP A 91 2.29 30.35 -5.66
C TRP A 91 2.69 29.55 -6.90
N MET A 92 1.73 29.23 -7.76
CA MET A 92 1.92 28.52 -9.02
C MET A 92 1.08 29.14 -10.12
N ARG A 93 1.56 29.02 -11.37
CA ARG A 93 0.76 29.39 -12.55
C ARG A 93 -0.19 28.25 -12.90
N ASP A 94 -1.34 28.60 -13.49
CA ASP A 94 -2.36 27.65 -13.92
C ASP A 94 -1.78 26.57 -14.87
N GLU A 95 -0.87 26.93 -15.76
CA GLU A 95 -0.23 25.98 -16.67
C GLU A 95 0.67 24.97 -15.94
N GLU A 96 1.34 25.38 -14.87
CA GLU A 96 2.19 24.50 -14.05
C GLU A 96 1.34 23.51 -13.27
N VAL A 97 0.22 23.98 -12.72
CA VAL A 97 -0.73 23.14 -12.00
C VAL A 97 -1.39 22.14 -12.96
N LYS A 98 -1.88 22.59 -14.12
CA LYS A 98 -2.44 21.71 -15.15
C LYS A 98 -1.47 20.62 -15.58
N ALA A 99 -0.20 20.95 -15.81
CA ALA A 99 0.81 19.96 -16.18
C ALA A 99 1.02 18.90 -15.08
N LEU A 100 1.01 19.29 -13.81
CA LEU A 100 1.10 18.36 -12.68
C LEU A 100 -0.17 17.52 -12.53
N MET A 101 -1.36 18.11 -12.73
CA MET A 101 -2.63 17.39 -12.66
C MET A 101 -2.70 16.26 -13.69
N VAL A 102 -2.23 16.49 -14.92
CA VAL A 102 -2.14 15.43 -15.95
C VAL A 102 -1.28 14.26 -15.47
N GLN A 103 -0.12 14.54 -14.86
CA GLN A 103 0.77 13.48 -14.34
C GLN A 103 0.13 12.71 -13.17
N ILE A 104 -0.63 13.40 -12.31
CA ILE A 104 -1.35 12.75 -11.21
C ILE A 104 -2.48 11.86 -11.77
N GLU A 105 -3.20 12.33 -12.77
CA GLU A 105 -4.29 11.57 -13.40
C GLU A 105 -3.77 10.32 -14.12
N GLU A 106 -2.64 10.41 -14.83
CA GLU A 106 -1.95 9.25 -15.42
C GLU A 106 -1.55 8.22 -14.35
N ALA A 107 -1.08 8.68 -13.18
CA ALA A 107 -0.77 7.82 -12.05
C ALA A 107 -2.03 7.14 -11.47
N ILE A 108 -3.14 7.87 -11.31
CA ILE A 108 -4.42 7.34 -10.84
C ILE A 108 -4.97 6.29 -11.81
N ILE A 109 -4.95 6.57 -13.12
CA ILE A 109 -5.40 5.63 -14.16
C ILE A 109 -4.58 4.33 -14.09
N THR A 110 -3.25 4.45 -14.00
CA THR A 110 -2.34 3.30 -13.92
C THR A 110 -2.58 2.49 -12.65
N LEU A 111 -2.74 3.16 -11.50
CA LEU A 111 -3.02 2.54 -10.21
C LEU A 111 -4.38 1.82 -10.20
N ASN A 112 -5.42 2.43 -10.76
CA ASN A 112 -6.74 1.79 -10.92
C ASN A 112 -6.65 0.54 -11.82
N GLY A 113 -5.81 0.57 -12.86
CA GLY A 113 -5.48 -0.60 -13.67
C GLY A 113 -4.88 -1.74 -12.83
N TYR A 114 -3.89 -1.42 -11.99
CA TYR A 114 -3.26 -2.38 -11.09
C TYR A 114 -4.24 -2.96 -10.05
N MET A 115 -5.10 -2.13 -9.45
CA MET A 115 -6.14 -2.59 -8.53
C MET A 115 -7.11 -3.57 -9.19
N ARG A 116 -7.56 -3.27 -10.42
CA ARG A 116 -8.43 -4.19 -11.18
C ARG A 116 -7.75 -5.53 -11.46
N TYR A 117 -6.45 -5.51 -11.77
CA TYR A 117 -5.65 -6.73 -11.92
C TYR A 117 -5.64 -7.55 -10.63
N LEU A 118 -5.32 -6.94 -9.48
CA LEU A 118 -5.29 -7.63 -8.18
C LEU A 118 -6.66 -8.22 -7.80
N LEU A 119 -7.73 -7.46 -7.97
CA LEU A 119 -9.09 -7.91 -7.66
C LEU A 119 -9.53 -9.13 -8.48
N ARG A 120 -9.12 -9.22 -9.75
CA ARG A 120 -9.38 -10.40 -10.57
C ARG A 120 -8.68 -11.64 -10.01
N HIS A 121 -7.46 -11.50 -9.49
CA HIS A 121 -6.72 -12.61 -8.90
C HIS A 121 -7.37 -13.07 -7.59
N VAL A 122 -7.80 -12.14 -6.73
CA VAL A 122 -8.57 -12.46 -5.52
C VAL A 122 -9.80 -13.30 -5.85
N ASN A 123 -10.60 -12.88 -6.84
CA ASN A 123 -11.85 -13.54 -7.18
C ASN A 123 -11.63 -14.93 -7.80
N ASN A 124 -10.54 -15.10 -8.57
CA ASN A 124 -10.17 -16.39 -9.16
C ASN A 124 -9.69 -17.39 -8.11
N VAL A 125 -8.98 -16.94 -7.06
CA VAL A 125 -8.49 -17.82 -5.96
C VAL A 125 -9.62 -18.27 -5.04
N SER A 126 -10.64 -17.44 -4.81
CA SER A 126 -11.83 -17.83 -4.04
C SER A 126 -12.75 -18.86 -4.71
N GLY A 127 -12.44 -19.29 -5.94
CA GLY A 127 -13.30 -20.16 -6.76
C GLY A 127 -13.24 -21.66 -6.45
N GLN A 128 -12.25 -22.17 -5.73
CA GLN A 128 -12.20 -23.58 -5.27
C GLN A 128 -11.34 -23.67 -4.01
N VAL A 129 -11.99 -23.85 -2.86
CA VAL A 129 -11.30 -24.34 -1.66
C VAL A 129 -11.92 -25.69 -1.36
N SER A 130 -11.23 -26.77 -1.74
CA SER A 130 -11.49 -28.09 -1.16
C SER A 130 -10.69 -28.16 0.13
N GLU A 131 -11.35 -28.52 1.22
CA GLU A 131 -10.67 -28.95 2.43
C GLU A 131 -9.77 -30.15 2.09
N PRO A 132 -8.48 -30.14 2.48
CA PRO A 132 -7.65 -31.33 2.34
C PRO A 132 -8.22 -32.43 3.24
N LYS A 133 -8.35 -33.66 2.72
CA LYS A 133 -8.69 -34.85 3.49
C LYS A 133 -7.49 -35.30 4.36
N GLU A 134 -6.89 -34.39 5.12
CA GLU A 134 -5.94 -34.79 6.15
C GLU A 134 -6.69 -35.00 7.46
N ASN A 135 -6.33 -36.09 8.11
CA ASN A 135 -6.84 -36.45 9.42
C ASN A 135 -6.26 -35.43 10.41
N TYR A 136 -6.96 -34.32 10.64
CA TYR A 136 -6.65 -33.43 11.75
C TYR A 136 -6.70 -34.31 12.99
N GLY A 137 -5.53 -34.59 13.58
CA GLY A 137 -5.40 -35.49 14.71
C GLY A 137 -6.33 -35.04 15.81
N VAL A 138 -7.49 -35.69 15.90
CA VAL A 138 -8.36 -35.57 17.06
C VAL A 138 -7.56 -36.22 18.17
N LEU A 139 -7.07 -35.40 19.11
CA LEU A 139 -6.59 -35.92 20.38
C LEU A 139 -7.78 -36.69 20.97
N SER A 140 -7.70 -38.02 20.90
CA SER A 140 -8.61 -38.90 21.61
C SER A 140 -8.53 -38.52 23.08
N GLY A 141 -9.60 -37.91 23.57
CA GLY A 141 -9.75 -37.57 24.98
C GLY A 141 -9.63 -38.83 25.83
N ASP A 142 -8.93 -38.66 26.93
CA ASP A 142 -8.65 -39.61 27.99
C ASP A 142 -9.89 -40.40 28.43
N GLU A 143 -9.79 -41.73 28.45
CA GLU A 143 -10.53 -42.54 29.41
C GLU A 143 -9.58 -42.89 30.57
N ASP A 144 -9.80 -42.14 31.65
CA ASP A 144 -9.34 -42.34 33.02
C ASP A 144 -9.58 -43.79 33.51
N THR A 145 -8.51 -44.51 33.84
CA THR A 145 -8.57 -45.68 34.72
C THR A 145 -7.32 -45.79 35.63
N GLY A 146 -7.21 -44.91 36.63
CA GLY A 146 -6.72 -45.27 37.97
C GLY A 146 -5.25 -45.73 38.16
N PRO A 147 -4.78 -45.76 39.43
CA PRO A 147 -3.39 -45.46 39.75
C PRO A 147 -2.51 -46.71 39.82
N ASN A 148 -1.27 -46.62 39.34
CA ASN A 148 -0.20 -47.44 39.90
C ASN A 148 1.16 -46.75 39.83
N ALA A 149 1.96 -47.07 40.84
CA ALA A 149 3.10 -46.37 41.37
C ALA A 149 4.37 -46.43 40.49
N ASP A 150 5.34 -45.65 40.92
CA ASP A 150 6.78 -45.72 40.61
C ASP A 150 7.30 -44.97 39.38
N HIS A 151 7.62 -43.69 39.57
CA HIS A 151 8.90 -43.18 39.04
C HIS A 151 9.44 -42.00 39.89
N PRO A 152 10.59 -42.14 40.56
CA PRO A 152 11.27 -41.03 41.22
C PRO A 152 12.09 -40.28 40.17
N LEU A 153 12.11 -38.94 40.19
CA LEU A 153 13.22 -38.08 39.74
C LEU A 153 12.73 -36.62 39.67
N LEU A 154 12.51 -36.00 40.84
CA LEU A 154 12.66 -34.57 41.01
C LEU A 154 13.17 -34.31 42.44
N ALA A 155 14.46 -34.55 42.62
CA ALA A 155 15.25 -33.98 43.70
C ALA A 155 16.45 -33.27 43.05
N ASP A 156 16.61 -32.00 43.38
CA ASP A 156 17.79 -31.14 43.23
C ASP A 156 18.18 -30.65 41.82
N LEU A 157 17.67 -29.47 41.44
CA LEU A 157 18.42 -28.24 41.11
C LEU A 157 17.51 -27.12 40.56
#